data_AF-A0A7S4RM67-F1
#
_entry.id   AF-A0A7S4RM67-F1
#
_cell.length_a   1.000
_cell.length_b   1.000
_cell.length_c   1.000
_cell.angle_alpha   90.00
_cell.angle_beta   90.00
_cell.angle_gamma   90.00
#
_symmetry.space_group_name_H-M   'P 1'
#
loop_
_entity.id
_entity.type
_entity.pdbx_description
1 polymer ?
#
loop_
_entity_poly.entity_id
_entity_poly.type
_entity_poly.pdbx_seq_one_letter_code
_entity_poly.pdbx_strand_id
1 'polypeptide(L)'
;MEPDPARNTDPPDADEDGRAPGDVERPSVDVVPRGRHSAKSTDSSKSETFTTISMSPAAKSRTEEAKKTESKASEGSRRRCCCALRRKAPTFQQTLVVLRHSERQDYVDPEYRKSEEGLAWPHDAPLTEQGIKLAKEVAEEMAVLHEEASFVAIACSPYRRCLQTAAEVANRLQLPVVIDQELGEVRDRTMPQTMAHRSPTELVELVRPLGFDILNPLTEDRGIKVFGKEPVWPETLEAAKKRFIVRTETYIRQSAEKKHNMILVTHADAVAAVLVMFERGGADIQNMGFCARVVAKRTIHPKQKLDEEHGVYAERWNVDFKGLGAEILEDNGVGKYYERMYLETCAETQLMVVQRKDKRTKTDKLFDDCLKDLNGRV
;
A
#
# COMPACT_ATOMS: atom_id res chain seq x y z
N MET A 1 -34.01 39.15 47.63
CA MET A 1 -34.83 39.15 46.40
C MET A 1 -34.71 37.77 45.80
N GLU A 2 -35.55 36.86 46.28
CA GLU A 2 -35.80 35.58 45.64
C GLU A 2 -36.89 35.78 44.57
N PRO A 3 -36.80 35.11 43.42
CA PRO A 3 -37.97 34.89 42.57
C PRO A 3 -38.50 33.45 42.69
N ASP A 4 -39.81 33.42 42.91
CA ASP A 4 -40.78 32.31 42.94
C ASP A 4 -40.89 31.59 41.57
N PRO A 5 -41.29 30.30 41.52
CA PRO A 5 -41.22 29.43 40.35
C PRO A 5 -42.55 29.31 39.59
N ALA A 6 -42.50 28.52 38.51
CA ALA A 6 -43.59 27.96 37.70
C ALA A 6 -43.85 28.63 36.33
N ARG A 7 -43.49 27.88 35.27
CA ARG A 7 -44.45 27.47 34.24
C ARG A 7 -43.95 26.23 33.50
N ASN A 8 -44.66 25.14 33.74
CA ASN A 8 -44.76 23.96 32.88
C ASN A 8 -45.18 24.36 31.47
N THR A 9 -44.49 23.80 30.48
CA THR A 9 -45.11 23.45 29.19
C THR A 9 -44.57 22.08 28.80
N ASP A 10 -45.49 21.12 28.72
CA ASP A 10 -45.32 19.73 28.30
C ASP A 10 -44.76 19.59 26.87
N PRO A 11 -44.16 18.42 26.54
CA PRO A 11 -43.54 18.16 25.24
C PRO A 11 -44.59 17.85 24.16
N PRO A 12 -44.32 18.15 22.88
CA PRO A 12 -45.18 17.70 21.79
C PRO A 12 -44.98 16.20 21.52
N ASP A 13 -46.12 15.57 21.29
CA ASP A 13 -46.37 14.15 21.08
C ASP A 13 -45.55 13.51 19.95
N ALA A 14 -45.30 12.21 20.17
CA ALA A 14 -44.78 11.29 19.18
C ALA A 14 -45.90 10.92 18.18
N ASP A 15 -45.69 11.22 16.91
CA ASP A 15 -46.45 10.60 15.84
C ASP A 15 -45.79 9.27 15.44
N GLU A 16 -46.50 8.19 15.80
CA GLU A 16 -46.40 6.88 15.18
C GLU A 16 -46.76 6.98 13.70
N ASP A 17 -45.84 6.64 12.80
CA ASP A 17 -46.23 6.05 11.53
C ASP A 17 -45.09 5.20 10.95
N GLY A 18 -45.18 3.90 11.21
CA GLY A 18 -44.35 2.89 10.58
C GLY A 18 -44.74 2.73 9.11
N ARG A 19 -43.91 3.24 8.20
CA ARG A 19 -43.88 2.79 6.80
C ARG A 19 -42.45 2.62 6.32
N ALA A 20 -42.15 1.40 5.86
CA ALA A 20 -40.94 1.07 5.14
C ALA A 20 -40.89 1.85 3.81
N PRO A 21 -39.75 2.45 3.44
CA PRO A 21 -39.60 3.05 2.11
C PRO A 21 -39.48 1.95 1.06
N GLY A 22 -40.50 1.88 0.21
CA GLY A 22 -40.60 0.99 -0.93
C GLY A 22 -39.71 1.39 -2.11
N ASP A 23 -39.60 0.40 -3.00
CA ASP A 23 -38.89 0.39 -4.26
C ASP A 23 -39.15 1.62 -5.13
N VAL A 24 -38.07 2.29 -5.52
CA VAL A 24 -38.09 3.27 -6.62
C VAL A 24 -37.83 2.51 -7.91
N GLU A 25 -38.88 2.40 -8.73
CA GLU A 25 -38.83 1.88 -10.10
C GLU A 25 -37.72 2.59 -10.92
N ARG A 26 -36.82 1.80 -11.50
CA ARG A 26 -35.88 2.26 -12.52
C ARG A 26 -36.52 2.10 -13.91
N PRO A 27 -36.33 3.07 -14.83
CA PRO A 27 -36.80 2.94 -16.19
C PRO A 27 -36.02 1.85 -16.94
N SER A 28 -36.78 0.99 -17.60
CA SER A 28 -36.34 -0.09 -18.50
C SER A 28 -35.50 0.43 -19.65
N VAL A 29 -34.28 -0.09 -19.79
CA VAL A 29 -33.41 0.13 -20.96
C VAL A 29 -33.38 -1.18 -21.74
N ASP A 30 -33.70 -1.09 -23.03
CA ASP A 30 -33.82 -2.20 -23.96
C ASP A 30 -32.54 -3.05 -24.05
N VAL A 31 -32.67 -4.35 -23.76
CA VAL A 31 -31.62 -5.36 -23.95
C VAL A 31 -31.85 -6.08 -25.27
N VAL A 32 -30.90 -5.90 -26.19
CA VAL A 32 -30.77 -6.68 -27.43
C VAL A 32 -30.27 -8.11 -27.10
N PRO A 33 -30.87 -9.18 -27.64
CA PRO A 33 -30.52 -10.55 -27.26
C PRO A 33 -29.23 -11.01 -27.92
N ARG A 34 -28.23 -11.41 -27.12
CA ARG A 34 -27.07 -12.19 -27.58
C ARG A 34 -27.29 -13.68 -27.34
N GLY A 35 -27.00 -14.46 -28.38
CA GLY A 35 -27.28 -15.88 -28.49
C GLY A 35 -26.53 -16.77 -27.51
N ARG A 36 -27.22 -17.84 -27.09
CA ARG A 36 -26.71 -18.96 -26.31
C ARG A 36 -25.74 -19.79 -27.16
N HIS A 37 -24.49 -19.92 -26.71
CA HIS A 37 -23.68 -21.09 -27.01
C HIS A 37 -23.48 -21.91 -25.74
N SER A 38 -24.00 -23.13 -25.80
CA SER A 38 -23.88 -24.20 -24.83
C SER A 38 -22.48 -24.81 -24.91
N ALA A 39 -21.75 -24.82 -23.80
CA ALA A 39 -20.52 -25.59 -23.65
C ALA A 39 -20.68 -26.55 -22.46
N LYS A 40 -20.62 -27.84 -22.77
CA LYS A 40 -20.70 -28.98 -21.87
C LYS A 40 -19.50 -29.01 -20.92
N SER A 41 -19.77 -29.10 -19.61
CA SER A 41 -18.81 -29.54 -18.61
C SER A 41 -18.74 -31.07 -18.61
N THR A 42 -17.55 -31.64 -18.81
CA THR A 42 -17.27 -33.04 -18.49
C THR A 42 -16.26 -33.10 -17.35
N ASP A 43 -16.72 -33.77 -16.32
CA ASP A 43 -16.06 -34.19 -15.09
C ASP A 43 -15.14 -35.39 -15.37
N SER A 44 -13.91 -35.35 -14.87
CA SER A 44 -13.21 -36.54 -14.36
C SER A 44 -11.91 -36.13 -13.65
N SER A 45 -11.96 -36.02 -12.33
CA SER A 45 -10.76 -36.11 -11.49
C SER A 45 -10.52 -37.58 -11.15
N LYS A 46 -9.33 -38.09 -11.52
CA LYS A 46 -8.81 -39.37 -11.01
C LYS A 46 -7.53 -39.08 -10.23
N SER A 47 -7.58 -39.49 -8.97
CA SER A 47 -6.47 -39.62 -8.04
C SER A 47 -5.46 -40.66 -8.53
N GLU A 48 -4.17 -40.36 -8.49
CA GLU A 48 -3.15 -41.38 -8.26
C GLU A 48 -2.06 -40.85 -7.32
N THR A 49 -1.95 -41.54 -6.20
CA THR A 49 -0.88 -41.53 -5.21
C THR A 49 0.41 -42.09 -5.81
N PHE A 50 1.55 -41.45 -5.57
CA PHE A 50 2.84 -42.15 -5.57
C PHE A 50 3.77 -41.61 -4.48
N THR A 51 4.03 -42.47 -3.49
CA THR A 51 5.11 -42.38 -2.52
C THR A 51 6.35 -43.03 -3.13
N THR A 52 7.56 -42.45 -2.98
CA THR A 52 8.77 -43.10 -2.43
C THR A 52 10.07 -42.30 -2.63
N ILE A 53 10.80 -42.11 -1.51
CA ILE A 53 12.25 -42.38 -1.27
C ILE A 53 13.26 -41.60 -2.14
N SER A 54 13.92 -40.57 -1.60
CA SER A 54 15.23 -40.59 -0.89
C SER A 54 16.43 -41.09 -1.71
N MET A 55 17.44 -40.23 -1.87
CA MET A 55 18.84 -40.42 -1.41
C MET A 55 19.80 -39.54 -2.23
N SER A 56 20.46 -38.60 -1.55
CA SER A 56 21.67 -37.92 -2.01
C SER A 56 22.88 -38.87 -1.96
N PRO A 57 23.97 -38.54 -2.69
CA PRO A 57 25.24 -38.52 -1.98
C PRO A 57 26.21 -37.39 -2.37
N ALA A 58 26.73 -36.77 -1.31
CA ALA A 58 28.14 -36.58 -0.99
C ALA A 58 29.12 -35.94 -2.01
N ALA A 59 29.57 -34.77 -1.56
CA ALA A 59 30.86 -34.12 -1.79
C ALA A 59 32.08 -35.04 -1.91
N LYS A 60 33.02 -34.65 -2.77
CA LYS A 60 34.46 -34.91 -2.61
C LYS A 60 35.27 -33.67 -2.93
N SER A 61 35.86 -33.10 -1.90
CA SER A 61 36.99 -32.18 -1.93
C SER A 61 38.25 -32.89 -2.41
N ARG A 62 39.06 -32.23 -3.24
CA ARG A 62 40.50 -32.52 -3.36
C ARG A 62 41.28 -31.21 -3.44
N THR A 63 42.05 -31.00 -2.39
CA THR A 63 43.23 -30.16 -2.29
C THR A 63 44.33 -30.67 -3.21
N GLU A 64 45.10 -29.76 -3.82
CA GLU A 64 46.52 -30.01 -4.08
C GLU A 64 47.32 -28.71 -4.14
N GLU A 65 48.51 -28.80 -3.56
CA GLU A 65 49.44 -27.74 -3.20
C GLU A 65 50.37 -27.31 -4.35
N ALA A 66 50.79 -26.05 -4.23
CA ALA A 66 52.13 -25.51 -4.46
C ALA A 66 52.97 -25.94 -5.68
N LYS A 67 53.35 -24.93 -6.47
CA LYS A 67 54.77 -24.75 -6.83
C LYS A 67 55.13 -23.28 -7.07
N LYS A 68 56.01 -22.79 -6.20
CA LYS A 68 56.81 -21.57 -6.33
C LYS A 68 57.79 -21.74 -7.51
N THR A 69 57.85 -20.74 -8.37
CA THR A 69 59.04 -20.47 -9.20
C THR A 69 59.30 -18.97 -9.17
N GLU A 70 60.42 -18.61 -8.55
CA GLU A 70 61.03 -17.28 -8.62
C GLU A 70 61.71 -17.10 -9.98
N SER A 71 61.50 -15.95 -10.62
CA SER A 71 62.39 -15.45 -11.65
C SER A 71 62.53 -13.93 -11.50
N LYS A 72 63.76 -13.50 -11.22
CA LYS A 72 64.22 -12.10 -11.20
C LYS A 72 64.47 -11.60 -12.62
N ALA A 73 64.45 -10.27 -12.73
CA ALA A 73 64.95 -9.38 -13.79
C ALA A 73 64.02 -9.12 -14.99
N SER A 74 63.52 -7.89 -15.10
CA SER A 74 64.21 -6.82 -15.86
C SER A 74 63.37 -5.53 -15.83
N GLU A 75 64.02 -4.43 -15.50
CA GLU A 75 63.49 -3.06 -15.65
C GLU A 75 63.06 -2.80 -17.09
N GLY A 76 61.76 -2.67 -17.27
CA GLY A 76 61.16 -2.15 -18.49
C GLY A 76 59.99 -1.29 -18.06
N SER A 77 60.15 0.03 -18.23
CA SER A 77 59.14 1.07 -17.99
C SER A 77 57.90 0.82 -18.86
N ARG A 78 57.03 -0.10 -18.41
CA ARG A 78 55.68 -0.26 -18.91
C ARG A 78 54.87 0.83 -18.28
N ARG A 79 54.60 1.88 -19.07
CA ARG A 79 53.51 2.82 -18.85
C ARG A 79 52.26 2.02 -18.49
N ARG A 80 51.96 1.97 -17.19
CA ARG A 80 50.73 1.42 -16.67
C ARG A 80 49.65 2.35 -17.19
N CYS A 81 49.01 1.95 -18.29
CA CYS A 81 47.84 2.61 -18.81
C CYS A 81 46.79 2.57 -17.69
N CYS A 82 46.57 3.71 -17.03
CA CYS A 82 45.55 3.91 -16.01
C CYS A 82 44.14 3.89 -16.62
N CYS A 83 43.85 2.95 -17.51
CA CYS A 83 42.49 2.54 -17.82
C CYS A 83 41.99 1.70 -16.64
N ALA A 84 41.87 2.34 -15.48
CA ALA A 84 41.06 1.85 -14.39
C ALA A 84 39.66 1.62 -15.00
N LEU A 85 39.30 0.35 -15.17
CA LEU A 85 37.95 -0.08 -15.48
C LEU A 85 37.06 0.48 -14.37
N ARG A 86 36.50 1.67 -14.64
CA ARG A 86 35.60 2.38 -13.73
C ARG A 86 34.38 1.49 -13.59
N ARG A 87 34.34 0.67 -12.53
CA ARG A 87 33.19 -0.21 -12.23
C ARG A 87 31.94 0.68 -12.26
N LYS A 88 31.04 0.41 -13.21
CA LYS A 88 29.76 1.10 -13.27
C LYS A 88 29.06 0.86 -11.93
N ALA A 89 28.62 1.92 -11.27
CA ALA A 89 27.88 1.79 -10.03
C ALA A 89 26.64 0.89 -10.28
N PRO A 90 26.26 0.05 -9.31
CA PRO A 90 25.15 -0.89 -9.49
C PRO A 90 23.82 -0.14 -9.65
N THR A 91 22.97 -0.65 -10.53
CA THR A 91 21.58 -0.22 -10.67
C THR A 91 20.78 -0.63 -9.43
N PHE A 92 19.73 0.13 -9.11
CA PHE A 92 18.81 -0.19 -8.03
C PHE A 92 17.48 -0.63 -8.64
N GLN A 93 17.00 -1.82 -8.26
CA GLN A 93 15.67 -2.28 -8.65
C GLN A 93 14.66 -1.73 -7.64
N GLN A 94 14.01 -0.63 -8.00
CA GLN A 94 12.97 -0.05 -7.17
C GLN A 94 11.70 -0.88 -7.31
N THR A 95 11.13 -1.27 -6.17
CA THR A 95 9.89 -2.02 -6.04
C THR A 95 9.01 -1.35 -4.98
N LEU A 96 7.79 -0.99 -5.38
CA LEU A 96 6.75 -0.48 -4.51
C LEU A 96 5.61 -1.49 -4.47
N VAL A 97 5.09 -1.77 -3.28
CA VAL A 97 3.83 -2.50 -3.11
C VAL A 97 2.80 -1.59 -2.48
N VAL A 98 1.59 -1.55 -3.02
CA VAL A 98 0.43 -0.91 -2.38
C VAL A 98 -0.62 -1.98 -2.16
N LEU A 99 -0.94 -2.26 -0.89
CA LEU A 99 -1.76 -3.37 -0.42
C LEU A 99 -2.98 -2.84 0.31
N ARG A 100 -4.17 -3.25 -0.12
CA ARG A 100 -5.42 -3.02 0.61
C ARG A 100 -5.44 -3.88 1.89
N HIS A 101 -6.05 -3.39 2.96
CA HIS A 101 -6.38 -4.20 4.12
C HIS A 101 -7.23 -5.45 3.78
N SER A 102 -7.24 -6.41 4.70
CA SER A 102 -7.99 -7.66 4.59
C SER A 102 -9.49 -7.52 4.96
N GLU A 103 -10.21 -8.63 4.99
CA GLU A 103 -11.66 -8.71 5.26
C GLU A 103 -12.03 -8.16 6.64
N ARG A 104 -13.04 -7.29 6.67
CA ARG A 104 -13.47 -6.56 7.86
C ARG A 104 -14.63 -7.25 8.56
N GLN A 105 -14.63 -7.21 9.89
CA GLN A 105 -15.70 -7.78 10.71
C GLN A 105 -17.06 -7.16 10.41
N ASP A 106 -17.14 -5.84 10.22
CA ASP A 106 -18.41 -5.16 9.97
C ASP A 106 -19.05 -5.50 8.61
N TYR A 107 -18.31 -6.15 7.70
CA TYR A 107 -18.85 -6.63 6.42
C TYR A 107 -19.48 -8.01 6.54
N VAL A 108 -19.09 -8.79 7.55
CA VAL A 108 -19.51 -10.19 7.73
C VAL A 108 -20.50 -10.34 8.87
N ASP A 109 -20.35 -9.54 9.93
CA ASP A 109 -21.17 -9.57 11.13
C ASP A 109 -21.99 -8.28 11.26
N PRO A 110 -23.31 -8.33 10.94
CA PRO A 110 -24.20 -7.18 11.10
C PRO A 110 -24.34 -6.71 12.55
N GLU A 111 -24.13 -7.60 13.53
CA GLU A 111 -24.26 -7.27 14.96
C GLU A 111 -23.03 -6.53 15.48
N TYR A 112 -21.87 -6.63 14.81
CA TYR A 112 -20.68 -5.86 15.18
C TYR A 112 -20.97 -4.36 15.28
N ARG A 113 -21.74 -3.79 14.34
CA ARG A 113 -22.10 -2.36 14.35
C ARG A 113 -22.95 -1.96 15.56
N LYS A 114 -23.60 -2.91 16.22
CA LYS A 114 -24.43 -2.70 17.42
C LYS A 114 -23.68 -3.00 18.71
N SER A 115 -22.51 -3.65 18.62
CA SER A 115 -21.65 -3.89 19.77
C SER A 115 -21.10 -2.58 20.35
N GLU A 116 -20.67 -2.60 21.62
CA GLU A 116 -20.03 -1.45 22.27
C GLU A 116 -18.83 -0.95 21.46
N GLU A 117 -17.99 -1.86 20.95
CA GLU A 117 -16.83 -1.50 20.14
C GLU A 117 -17.23 -0.91 18.77
N GLY A 118 -18.23 -1.48 18.10
CA GLY A 118 -18.71 -0.97 16.82
C GLY A 118 -19.39 0.39 16.93
N LEU A 119 -20.05 0.69 18.05
CA LEU A 119 -20.62 2.00 18.32
C LEU A 119 -19.55 3.04 18.65
N ALA A 120 -18.50 2.65 19.39
CA ALA A 120 -17.37 3.53 19.68
C ALA A 120 -16.52 3.81 18.43
N TRP A 121 -16.36 2.82 17.56
CA TRP A 121 -15.45 2.84 16.40
C TRP A 121 -16.14 2.36 15.10
N PRO A 122 -17.17 3.08 14.61
CA PRO A 122 -18.03 2.62 13.50
C PRO A 122 -17.30 2.44 12.17
N HIS A 123 -16.15 3.09 12.00
CA HIS A 123 -15.34 3.04 10.77
C HIS A 123 -13.97 2.39 10.99
N ASP A 124 -13.68 1.85 12.17
CA ASP A 124 -12.39 1.29 12.54
C ASP A 124 -12.49 -0.17 13.02
N ALA A 125 -13.30 -0.94 12.29
CA ALA A 125 -13.56 -2.35 12.54
C ALA A 125 -12.30 -3.23 12.43
N PRO A 126 -12.21 -4.34 13.20
CA PRO A 126 -11.16 -5.34 13.05
C PRO A 126 -11.30 -6.15 11.76
N LEU A 127 -10.27 -6.96 11.49
CA LEU A 127 -10.35 -8.07 10.56
C LEU A 127 -11.18 -9.23 11.13
N THR A 128 -11.82 -10.00 10.26
CA THR A 128 -12.38 -11.31 10.59
C THR A 128 -11.27 -12.36 10.76
N GLU A 129 -11.59 -13.54 11.30
CA GLU A 129 -10.67 -14.68 11.30
C GLU A 129 -10.22 -15.09 9.89
N GLN A 130 -11.15 -15.06 8.92
CA GLN A 130 -10.85 -15.34 7.52
C GLN A 130 -9.96 -14.24 6.92
N GLY A 131 -10.18 -12.98 7.29
CA GLY A 131 -9.33 -11.85 6.93
C GLY A 131 -7.91 -12.01 7.45
N ILE A 132 -7.72 -12.51 8.67
CA ILE A 132 -6.39 -12.82 9.22
C ILE A 132 -5.71 -13.93 8.40
N LYS A 133 -6.44 -15.01 8.04
CA LYS A 133 -5.90 -16.09 7.20
C LYS A 133 -5.46 -15.57 5.83
N LEU A 134 -6.30 -14.76 5.18
CA LEU A 134 -5.97 -14.14 3.89
C LEU A 134 -4.74 -13.23 3.99
N ALA A 135 -4.63 -12.43 5.06
CA ALA A 135 -3.46 -11.58 5.28
C ALA A 135 -2.17 -12.40 5.47
N LYS A 136 -2.23 -13.56 6.13
CA LYS A 136 -1.11 -14.50 6.25
C LYS A 136 -0.70 -15.12 4.91
N GLU A 137 -1.66 -15.49 4.06
CA GLU A 137 -1.37 -15.97 2.71
C GLU A 137 -0.63 -14.91 1.89
N VAL A 138 -1.08 -13.66 1.96
CA VAL A 138 -0.39 -12.55 1.30
C VAL A 138 0.98 -12.27 1.93
N ALA A 139 1.15 -12.46 3.24
CA ALA A 139 2.46 -12.35 3.88
C ALA A 139 3.48 -13.36 3.32
N GLU A 140 3.06 -14.59 3.01
CA GLU A 140 3.94 -15.58 2.34
C GLU A 140 4.29 -15.15 0.91
N GLU A 141 3.35 -14.60 0.15
CA GLU A 141 3.66 -14.04 -1.17
C GLU A 141 4.61 -12.85 -1.10
N MET A 142 4.45 -11.98 -0.10
CA MET A 142 5.35 -10.86 0.14
C MET A 142 6.74 -11.33 0.58
N ALA A 143 6.86 -12.46 1.28
CA ALA A 143 8.14 -13.03 1.65
C ALA A 143 8.95 -13.45 0.41
N VAL A 144 8.31 -14.07 -0.58
CA VAL A 144 8.95 -14.41 -1.86
C VAL A 144 9.40 -13.15 -2.58
N LEU A 145 8.53 -12.13 -2.68
CA LEU A 145 8.90 -10.86 -3.31
C LEU A 145 10.02 -10.12 -2.55
N HIS A 146 10.08 -10.27 -1.23
CA HIS A 146 11.09 -9.65 -0.37
C HIS A 146 12.50 -10.18 -0.64
N GLU A 147 12.65 -11.44 -1.07
CA GLU A 147 13.96 -12.00 -1.46
C GLU A 147 14.60 -11.20 -2.61
N GLU A 148 13.77 -10.70 -3.54
CA GLU A 148 14.23 -9.87 -4.67
C GLU A 148 14.28 -8.38 -4.31
N ALA A 149 13.25 -7.89 -3.60
CA ALA A 149 13.03 -6.47 -3.39
C ALA A 149 13.75 -5.91 -2.15
N SER A 150 14.11 -6.75 -1.17
CA SER A 150 14.74 -6.33 0.08
C SER A 150 14.02 -5.14 0.72
N PHE A 151 12.72 -5.31 0.99
CA PHE A 151 11.92 -4.27 1.65
C PHE A 151 12.51 -3.91 3.02
N VAL A 152 12.50 -2.64 3.41
CA VAL A 152 13.11 -2.21 4.69
C VAL A 152 12.09 -1.86 5.77
N ALA A 153 10.84 -1.61 5.38
CA ALA A 153 9.76 -1.24 6.27
C ALA A 153 8.40 -1.32 5.57
N ILE A 154 7.35 -1.33 6.38
CA ILE A 154 5.96 -1.19 5.93
C ILE A 154 5.45 0.18 6.37
N ALA A 155 4.89 0.98 5.48
CA ALA A 155 4.09 2.14 5.85
C ALA A 155 2.62 1.77 5.86
N CYS A 156 1.89 2.15 6.90
CA CYS A 156 0.55 1.66 7.17
C CYS A 156 -0.38 2.81 7.54
N SER A 157 -1.60 2.74 7.01
CA SER A 157 -2.73 3.52 7.49
C SER A 157 -2.97 3.27 9.00
N PRO A 158 -3.39 4.27 9.79
CA PRO A 158 -3.63 4.12 11.23
C PRO A 158 -4.88 3.29 11.58
N TYR A 159 -5.70 2.90 10.61
CA TYR A 159 -6.89 2.11 10.84
C TYR A 159 -6.55 0.67 11.29
N ARG A 160 -7.29 0.14 12.26
CA ARG A 160 -7.11 -1.19 12.84
C ARG A 160 -6.98 -2.30 11.81
N ARG A 161 -7.90 -2.34 10.84
CA ARG A 161 -7.87 -3.32 9.74
C ARG A 161 -6.56 -3.27 8.93
N CYS A 162 -6.01 -2.08 8.72
CA CYS A 162 -4.73 -1.91 8.04
C CYS A 162 -3.58 -2.36 8.93
N LEU A 163 -3.57 -1.97 10.21
CA LEU A 163 -2.55 -2.39 11.18
C LEU A 163 -2.51 -3.90 11.38
N GLN A 164 -3.68 -4.56 11.47
CA GLN A 164 -3.76 -6.02 11.56
C GLN A 164 -3.28 -6.70 10.27
N THR A 165 -3.60 -6.14 9.09
CA THR A 165 -3.08 -6.67 7.82
C THR A 165 -1.55 -6.49 7.74
N ALA A 166 -1.06 -5.32 8.13
CA ALA A 166 0.36 -5.01 8.18
C ALA A 166 1.10 -5.90 9.19
N ALA A 167 0.47 -6.27 10.31
CA ALA A 167 1.06 -7.14 11.31
C ALA A 167 1.45 -8.50 10.74
N GLU A 168 0.57 -9.13 9.96
CA GLU A 168 0.85 -10.44 9.37
C GLU A 168 2.04 -10.37 8.40
N VAL A 169 2.13 -9.30 7.59
CA VAL A 169 3.26 -9.08 6.68
C VAL A 169 4.54 -8.70 7.44
N ALA A 170 4.45 -7.78 8.39
CA ALA A 170 5.58 -7.28 9.18
C ALA A 170 6.24 -8.39 9.98
N ASN A 171 5.46 -9.21 10.68
CA ASN A 171 5.96 -10.31 11.48
C ASN A 171 6.60 -11.39 10.60
N ARG A 172 6.02 -11.67 9.43
CA ARG A 172 6.55 -12.67 8.49
C ARG A 172 7.86 -12.25 7.84
N LEU A 173 8.01 -10.95 7.53
CA LEU A 173 9.20 -10.39 6.88
C LEU A 173 10.20 -9.79 7.90
N GLN A 174 9.86 -9.77 9.20
CA GLN A 174 10.63 -9.12 10.27
C GLN A 174 10.90 -7.63 9.99
N LEU A 175 9.87 -6.93 9.49
CA LEU A 175 9.98 -5.52 9.12
C LEU A 175 9.32 -4.63 10.15
N PRO A 176 9.92 -3.46 10.45
CA PRO A 176 9.27 -2.47 11.27
C PRO A 176 8.15 -1.75 10.47
N VAL A 177 7.20 -1.18 11.20
CA VAL A 177 6.05 -0.47 10.65
C VAL A 177 6.13 1.03 10.96
N VAL A 178 5.78 1.84 9.96
CA VAL A 178 5.54 3.27 10.07
C VAL A 178 4.04 3.51 9.94
N ILE A 179 3.45 4.24 10.87
CA ILE A 179 2.05 4.66 10.83
C ILE A 179 1.95 6.06 10.22
N ASP A 180 1.16 6.17 9.17
CA ASP A 180 1.03 7.37 8.34
C ASP A 180 -0.44 7.67 8.03
N GLN A 181 -0.93 8.80 8.54
CA GLN A 181 -2.34 9.20 8.39
C GLN A 181 -2.69 9.69 6.99
N GLU A 182 -1.72 10.03 6.14
CA GLU A 182 -2.00 10.35 4.73
C GLU A 182 -2.34 9.10 3.91
N LEU A 183 -2.11 7.89 4.47
CA LEU A 183 -2.62 6.62 3.96
C LEU A 183 -4.00 6.27 4.58
N GLY A 184 -4.62 7.19 5.30
CA GLY A 184 -5.94 7.08 5.92
C GLY A 184 -7.08 6.93 4.92
N GLU A 185 -8.19 6.34 5.38
CA GLU A 185 -9.43 6.10 4.62
C GLU A 185 -10.01 7.38 4.02
N VAL A 186 -10.80 7.23 2.95
CA VAL A 186 -11.60 8.33 2.40
C VAL A 186 -12.81 8.59 3.29
N ARG A 187 -12.98 9.82 3.75
CA ARG A 187 -14.19 10.21 4.50
C ARG A 187 -14.95 11.31 3.77
N ASP A 188 -16.07 10.94 3.17
CA ASP A 188 -16.94 11.88 2.47
C ASP A 188 -17.94 12.57 3.42
N ARG A 189 -18.78 13.43 2.84
CA ARG A 189 -19.79 14.23 3.56
C ARG A 189 -20.89 13.39 4.22
N THR A 190 -21.07 12.14 3.79
CA THR A 190 -22.09 11.23 4.32
C THR A 190 -21.61 10.50 5.57
N MET A 191 -20.30 10.50 5.84
CA MET A 191 -19.75 9.91 7.04
C MET A 191 -19.91 10.84 8.27
N PRO A 192 -20.30 10.29 9.43
CA PRO A 192 -20.31 11.04 10.70
C PRO A 192 -18.96 11.69 10.96
N GLN A 193 -18.95 12.93 11.48
CA GLN A 193 -17.74 13.67 11.85
C GLN A 193 -17.18 13.25 13.22
N THR A 194 -17.18 11.94 13.49
CA THR A 194 -16.56 11.34 14.68
C THR A 194 -15.07 11.08 14.45
N MET A 195 -14.33 10.67 15.49
CA MET A 195 -12.93 10.26 15.31
C MET A 195 -12.81 9.15 14.26
N ALA A 196 -11.84 9.30 13.37
CA ALA A 196 -11.66 8.46 12.18
C ALA A 196 -11.20 7.03 12.53
N HIS A 197 -10.26 6.97 13.48
CA HIS A 197 -9.59 5.79 14.00
C HIS A 197 -9.14 6.10 15.42
N ARG A 198 -8.60 5.08 16.12
CA ARG A 198 -8.04 5.19 17.47
C ARG A 198 -7.09 6.38 17.65
N SER A 199 -7.15 7.00 18.82
CA SER A 199 -6.24 8.08 19.22
C SER A 199 -4.79 7.59 19.34
N PRO A 200 -3.78 8.49 19.38
CA PRO A 200 -2.38 8.12 19.53
C PRO A 200 -2.06 7.15 20.68
N THR A 201 -2.71 7.29 21.84
CA THR A 201 -2.53 6.41 23.01
C THR A 201 -3.21 5.06 22.80
N GLU A 202 -4.42 5.05 22.26
CA GLU A 202 -5.13 3.81 21.92
C GLU A 202 -4.45 3.02 20.80
N LEU A 203 -3.74 3.70 19.88
CA LEU A 203 -2.92 3.05 18.87
C LEU A 203 -1.76 2.27 19.50
N VAL A 204 -1.15 2.75 20.60
CA VAL A 204 -0.13 1.98 21.33
C VAL A 204 -0.72 0.68 21.87
N GLU A 205 -1.88 0.77 22.52
CA GLU A 205 -2.54 -0.41 23.08
C GLU A 205 -3.02 -1.38 21.99
N LEU A 206 -3.41 -0.86 20.82
CA LEU A 206 -3.76 -1.68 19.67
C LEU A 206 -2.54 -2.38 19.06
N VAL A 207 -1.41 -1.67 18.90
CA VAL A 207 -0.23 -2.18 18.20
C VAL A 207 0.60 -3.12 19.06
N ARG A 208 0.70 -2.89 20.37
CA ARG A 208 1.47 -3.73 21.29
C ARG A 208 1.21 -5.25 21.14
N PRO A 209 -0.05 -5.73 21.10
CA PRO A 209 -0.32 -7.16 20.92
C PRO A 209 -0.08 -7.68 19.49
N LEU A 210 0.13 -6.81 18.49
CA LEU A 210 0.36 -7.22 17.10
C LEU A 210 1.80 -7.69 16.83
N GLY A 211 2.74 -7.43 17.74
CA GLY A 211 4.06 -8.09 17.74
C GLY A 211 5.11 -7.52 16.78
N PHE A 212 4.88 -6.37 16.14
CA PHE A 212 5.86 -5.70 15.29
C PHE A 212 6.41 -4.41 15.92
N ASP A 213 7.61 -4.01 15.50
CA ASP A 213 8.23 -2.76 15.91
C ASP A 213 7.61 -1.56 15.18
N ILE A 214 7.33 -0.49 15.91
CA ILE A 214 6.96 0.80 15.31
C ILE A 214 8.18 1.72 15.21
N LEU A 215 8.33 2.39 14.08
CA LEU A 215 9.35 3.43 13.90
C LEU A 215 8.88 4.81 14.36
N ASN A 216 7.56 4.99 14.50
CA ASN A 216 7.01 6.25 14.97
C ASN A 216 7.48 6.52 16.41
N PRO A 217 8.02 7.72 16.69
CA PRO A 217 8.41 8.07 18.05
C PRO A 217 7.18 8.18 18.94
N LEU A 218 7.35 7.90 20.23
CA LEU A 218 6.33 8.13 21.23
C LEU A 218 6.28 9.62 21.60
N THR A 219 5.09 10.12 21.87
CA THR A 219 4.84 11.46 22.44
C THR A 219 5.00 11.44 23.97
N GLU A 220 4.99 12.63 24.60
CA GLU A 220 5.18 12.77 26.05
C GLU A 220 4.11 12.04 26.87
N ASP A 221 2.88 11.98 26.37
CA ASP A 221 1.74 11.23 26.92
C ASP A 221 1.78 9.73 26.62
N ARG A 222 2.89 9.24 26.04
CA ARG A 222 3.09 7.85 25.58
C ARG A 222 2.16 7.43 24.43
N GLY A 223 1.62 8.37 23.67
CA GLY A 223 0.95 8.09 22.40
C GLY A 223 1.92 7.88 21.22
N ILE A 224 1.44 7.35 20.10
CA ILE A 224 2.22 7.27 18.86
C ILE A 224 2.20 8.62 18.13
N LYS A 225 3.36 9.17 17.77
CA LYS A 225 3.45 10.30 16.85
C LYS A 225 3.19 9.84 15.41
N VAL A 226 1.92 9.86 14.99
CA VAL A 226 1.53 9.50 13.62
C VAL A 226 2.14 10.47 12.60
N PHE A 227 2.66 9.94 11.50
CA PHE A 227 3.28 10.74 10.43
C PHE A 227 2.26 11.20 9.39
N GLY A 228 2.71 12.13 8.53
CA GLY A 228 1.88 12.74 7.50
C GLY A 228 1.01 13.88 8.05
N LYS A 229 0.26 14.51 7.15
CA LYS A 229 -0.75 15.52 7.47
C LYS A 229 -2.12 14.86 7.58
N GLU A 230 -2.87 15.19 8.63
CA GLU A 230 -4.24 14.71 8.78
C GLU A 230 -5.08 15.17 7.58
N PRO A 231 -5.79 14.26 6.90
CA PRO A 231 -6.68 14.66 5.81
C PRO A 231 -7.76 15.61 6.31
N VAL A 232 -8.16 16.56 5.46
CA VAL A 232 -9.25 17.47 5.79
C VAL A 232 -10.56 16.80 5.41
N TRP A 233 -11.35 16.44 6.42
CA TRP A 233 -12.67 15.84 6.21
C TRP A 233 -13.79 16.88 6.28
N PRO A 234 -14.90 16.66 5.57
CA PRO A 234 -15.06 15.63 4.55
C PRO A 234 -14.26 15.95 3.28
N GLU A 235 -13.73 14.92 2.61
CA GLU A 235 -13.03 15.05 1.33
C GLU A 235 -13.82 14.39 0.19
N THR A 236 -13.57 14.84 -1.05
CA THR A 236 -14.11 14.16 -2.24
C THR A 236 -13.24 12.97 -2.60
N LEU A 237 -13.80 11.98 -3.30
CA LEU A 237 -13.03 10.84 -3.80
C LEU A 237 -11.85 11.30 -4.68
N GLU A 238 -12.05 12.33 -5.53
CA GLU A 238 -10.98 12.90 -6.34
C GLU A 238 -9.85 13.51 -5.48
N ALA A 239 -10.21 14.27 -4.44
CA ALA A 239 -9.22 14.85 -3.52
C ALA A 239 -8.45 13.75 -2.76
N ALA A 240 -9.12 12.69 -2.34
CA ALA A 240 -8.48 11.55 -1.69
C ALA A 240 -7.53 10.80 -2.63
N LYS A 241 -7.94 10.55 -3.89
CA LYS A 241 -7.08 9.95 -4.92
C LYS A 241 -5.81 10.78 -5.12
N LYS A 242 -5.94 12.11 -5.25
CA LYS A 242 -4.79 13.02 -5.36
C LYS A 242 -3.90 12.95 -4.12
N ARG A 243 -4.47 12.92 -2.91
CA ARG A 243 -3.73 12.73 -1.65
C ARG A 243 -2.93 11.42 -1.63
N PHE A 244 -3.54 10.30 -2.02
CA PHE A 244 -2.86 9.01 -2.07
C PHE A 244 -1.72 9.00 -3.09
N ILE A 245 -1.93 9.56 -4.28
CA ILE A 245 -0.90 9.64 -5.33
C ILE A 245 0.27 10.50 -4.84
N VAL A 246 0.00 11.70 -4.32
CA VAL A 246 1.04 12.61 -3.79
C VAL A 246 1.82 11.96 -2.65
N ARG A 247 1.14 11.28 -1.72
CA ARG A 247 1.83 10.61 -0.61
C ARG A 247 2.64 9.41 -1.07
N THR A 248 2.09 8.61 -1.99
CA THR A 248 2.79 7.46 -2.58
C THR A 248 4.05 7.91 -3.32
N GLU A 249 4.00 9.03 -4.05
CA GLU A 249 5.19 9.61 -4.67
C GLU A 249 6.28 9.97 -3.65
N THR A 250 5.92 10.44 -2.46
CA THR A 250 6.89 10.70 -1.40
C THR A 250 7.66 9.43 -1.04
N TYR A 251 6.97 8.29 -0.91
CA TYR A 251 7.59 6.99 -0.68
C TYR A 251 8.45 6.54 -1.86
N ILE A 252 7.99 6.73 -3.11
CA ILE A 252 8.77 6.42 -4.31
C ILE A 252 10.07 7.24 -4.36
N ARG A 253 10.01 8.53 -4.04
CA ARG A 253 11.21 9.40 -4.04
C ARG A 253 12.17 9.03 -2.92
N GLN A 254 11.69 8.78 -1.70
CA GLN A 254 12.52 8.30 -0.60
C GLN A 254 13.17 6.96 -0.93
N SER A 255 12.40 6.05 -1.52
CA SER A 255 12.89 4.76 -1.98
C SER A 255 14.02 4.90 -3.02
N ALA A 256 13.88 5.83 -3.97
CA ALA A 256 14.90 6.09 -4.99
C ALA A 256 16.17 6.73 -4.40
N GLU A 257 16.01 7.70 -3.49
CA GLU A 257 17.12 8.42 -2.87
C GLU A 257 17.92 7.52 -1.92
N LYS A 258 17.23 6.71 -1.11
CA LYS A 258 17.84 5.83 -0.10
C LYS A 258 18.12 4.42 -0.60
N LYS A 259 17.64 4.06 -1.80
CA LYS A 259 17.70 2.70 -2.36
C LYS A 259 17.03 1.66 -1.46
N HIS A 260 15.87 2.03 -0.94
CA HIS A 260 15.09 1.26 0.01
C HIS A 260 13.72 0.95 -0.57
N ASN A 261 13.31 -0.32 -0.64
CA ASN A 261 11.97 -0.67 -1.06
C ASN A 261 11.01 -0.72 0.13
N MET A 262 9.75 -0.34 -0.07
CA MET A 262 8.75 -0.31 1.00
C MET A 262 7.41 -0.88 0.52
N ILE A 263 6.65 -1.41 1.48
CA ILE A 263 5.27 -1.85 1.29
C ILE A 263 4.34 -0.81 1.91
N LEU A 264 3.29 -0.40 1.22
CA LEU A 264 2.26 0.50 1.72
C LEU A 264 0.98 -0.28 1.99
N VAL A 265 0.47 -0.29 3.23
CA VAL A 265 -0.80 -0.92 3.60
C VAL A 265 -1.88 0.14 3.82
N THR A 266 -2.94 0.09 3.03
CA THR A 266 -3.92 1.17 2.86
C THR A 266 -5.31 0.63 2.47
N HIS A 267 -6.14 1.44 1.85
CA HIS A 267 -7.54 1.18 1.49
C HIS A 267 -7.72 0.99 -0.02
N ALA A 268 -8.94 0.61 -0.42
CA ALA A 268 -9.25 0.27 -1.82
C ALA A 268 -8.98 1.42 -2.79
N ASP A 269 -9.42 2.63 -2.44
CA ASP A 269 -9.29 3.82 -3.30
C ASP A 269 -7.83 4.21 -3.56
N ALA A 270 -6.94 3.94 -2.60
CA ALA A 270 -5.51 4.18 -2.77
C ALA A 270 -4.88 3.18 -3.76
N VAL A 271 -5.22 1.89 -3.66
CA VAL A 271 -4.79 0.86 -4.62
C VAL A 271 -5.29 1.21 -6.02
N ALA A 272 -6.56 1.61 -6.14
CA ALA A 272 -7.16 2.02 -7.41
C ALA A 272 -6.46 3.25 -8.01
N ALA A 273 -6.26 4.31 -7.22
CA ALA A 273 -5.59 5.53 -7.66
C ALA A 273 -4.18 5.25 -8.17
N VAL A 274 -3.43 4.41 -7.46
CA VAL A 274 -2.06 4.06 -7.80
C VAL A 274 -2.01 3.18 -9.05
N LEU A 275 -2.92 2.19 -9.19
CA LEU A 275 -2.98 1.37 -10.41
C LEU A 275 -3.25 2.23 -11.64
N VAL A 276 -4.25 3.11 -11.58
CA VAL A 276 -4.59 4.03 -12.68
C VAL A 276 -3.39 4.91 -13.04
N MET A 277 -2.66 5.43 -12.05
CA MET A 277 -1.46 6.25 -12.33
C MET A 277 -0.33 5.46 -12.96
N PHE A 278 -0.04 4.23 -12.50
CA PHE A 278 1.03 3.42 -13.09
C PHE A 278 0.68 2.88 -14.47
N GLU A 279 -0.59 2.56 -14.71
CA GLU A 279 -1.11 2.11 -16.02
C GLU A 279 -1.49 3.28 -16.94
N ARG A 280 -0.92 4.45 -16.70
CA ARG A 280 -1.03 5.64 -17.56
C ARG A 280 -2.46 6.11 -17.83
N GLY A 281 -3.35 5.95 -16.84
CA GLY A 281 -4.78 6.26 -16.97
C GLY A 281 -5.59 5.17 -17.66
N GLY A 282 -4.95 4.10 -18.14
CA GLY A 282 -5.56 3.03 -18.94
C GLY A 282 -6.15 1.87 -18.15
N ALA A 283 -6.25 1.96 -16.82
CA ALA A 283 -6.84 0.89 -16.01
C ALA A 283 -8.34 1.14 -15.74
N ASP A 284 -9.20 0.27 -16.25
CA ASP A 284 -10.63 0.22 -15.90
C ASP A 284 -10.89 -0.86 -14.84
N ILE A 285 -11.11 -0.44 -13.60
CA ILE A 285 -11.20 -1.33 -12.44
C ILE A 285 -12.67 -1.71 -12.21
N GLN A 286 -12.98 -2.99 -12.41
CA GLN A 286 -14.33 -3.54 -12.28
C GLN A 286 -14.67 -3.94 -10.84
N ASN A 287 -13.70 -4.47 -10.11
CA ASN A 287 -13.89 -4.89 -8.73
C ASN A 287 -12.55 -4.92 -7.97
N MET A 288 -12.63 -4.89 -6.65
CA MET A 288 -11.48 -4.99 -5.77
C MET A 288 -11.80 -5.86 -4.56
N GLY A 289 -11.08 -6.96 -4.41
CA GLY A 289 -11.15 -7.86 -3.26
C GLY A 289 -10.34 -7.34 -2.07
N PHE A 290 -10.50 -7.98 -0.93
CA PHE A 290 -9.62 -7.77 0.22
C PHE A 290 -8.20 -8.23 -0.09
N CYS A 291 -7.19 -7.59 0.52
CA CYS A 291 -5.78 -7.82 0.20
C CYS A 291 -5.39 -7.65 -1.28
N ALA A 292 -6.23 -6.94 -2.06
CA ALA A 292 -5.88 -6.49 -3.39
C ALA A 292 -4.59 -5.65 -3.34
N ARG A 293 -3.71 -5.83 -4.32
CA ARG A 293 -2.41 -5.15 -4.32
C ARG A 293 -1.90 -4.85 -5.71
N VAL A 294 -1.10 -3.80 -5.77
CA VAL A 294 -0.29 -3.41 -6.93
C VAL A 294 1.18 -3.56 -6.56
N VAL A 295 1.97 -4.18 -7.43
CA VAL A 295 3.42 -4.27 -7.36
C VAL A 295 3.99 -3.53 -8.56
N ALA A 296 4.63 -2.39 -8.33
CA ALA A 296 5.25 -1.58 -9.37
C ALA A 296 6.77 -1.64 -9.26
N LYS A 297 7.44 -2.03 -10.35
CA LYS A 297 8.89 -2.19 -10.44
C LYS A 297 9.49 -1.27 -11.51
N ARG A 298 10.64 -0.64 -11.22
CA ARG A 298 11.48 0.02 -12.23
C ARG A 298 12.96 -0.08 -11.89
N THR A 299 13.82 0.06 -12.90
CA THR A 299 15.27 0.09 -12.71
C THR A 299 15.75 1.54 -12.63
N ILE A 300 16.47 1.89 -11.56
CA ILE A 300 17.10 3.19 -11.39
C ILE A 300 18.60 3.07 -11.66
N HIS A 301 19.09 3.87 -12.61
CA HIS A 301 20.52 3.93 -12.91
C HIS A 301 21.24 4.95 -11.99
N PRO A 302 22.52 4.74 -11.62
CA PRO A 302 23.25 5.58 -10.66
C PRO A 302 23.37 7.08 -10.97
N LYS A 303 23.06 7.49 -12.21
CA LYS A 303 23.11 8.88 -12.68
C LYS A 303 21.76 9.37 -13.20
N GLN A 304 20.72 8.55 -13.07
CA GLN A 304 19.38 8.92 -13.48
C GLN A 304 18.90 10.03 -12.55
N LYS A 305 18.63 11.19 -13.13
CA LYS A 305 17.84 12.21 -12.45
C LYS A 305 16.39 11.75 -12.52
N LEU A 306 15.66 11.88 -11.42
CA LEU A 306 14.22 11.70 -11.43
C LEU A 306 13.61 12.77 -12.32
N ASP A 307 12.53 12.43 -13.02
CA ASP A 307 11.77 13.42 -13.78
C ASP A 307 11.18 14.44 -12.80
N GLU A 308 11.67 15.67 -12.88
CA GLU A 308 11.21 16.79 -12.05
C GLU A 308 10.07 17.57 -12.70
N GLU A 309 9.90 17.44 -14.02
CA GLU A 309 8.88 18.13 -14.81
C GLU A 309 7.55 17.38 -14.72
N HIS A 310 7.58 16.08 -14.99
CA HIS A 310 6.38 15.24 -15.00
C HIS A 310 6.31 14.29 -13.79
N GLY A 311 7.33 14.24 -12.94
CA GLY A 311 7.30 13.41 -11.73
C GLY A 311 7.52 11.91 -11.97
N VAL A 312 7.46 11.13 -10.89
CA VAL A 312 7.91 9.71 -10.91
C VAL A 312 6.99 8.77 -11.69
N TYR A 313 5.72 9.16 -11.89
CA TYR A 313 4.74 8.35 -12.59
C TYR A 313 4.93 8.42 -14.11
N ALA A 314 5.46 9.52 -14.65
CA ALA A 314 5.71 9.66 -16.08
C ALA A 314 6.69 8.61 -16.63
N GLU A 315 7.63 8.16 -15.78
CA GLU A 315 8.57 7.07 -16.07
C GLU A 315 7.85 5.74 -16.31
N ARG A 316 8.48 4.80 -17.03
CA ARG A 316 7.89 3.48 -17.26
C ARG A 316 8.10 2.56 -16.08
N TRP A 317 7.00 1.95 -15.63
CA TRP A 317 6.97 0.94 -14.58
C TRP A 317 6.49 -0.39 -15.16
N ASN A 318 7.04 -1.49 -14.65
CA ASN A 318 6.47 -2.82 -14.80
C ASN A 318 5.48 -3.01 -13.64
N VAL A 319 4.22 -3.26 -13.96
CA VAL A 319 3.12 -3.31 -13.00
C VAL A 319 2.52 -4.70 -13.01
N ASP A 320 2.40 -5.29 -11.82
CA ASP A 320 1.62 -6.49 -11.58
C ASP A 320 0.55 -6.17 -10.52
N PHE A 321 -0.60 -6.82 -10.59
CA PHE A 321 -1.65 -6.65 -9.60
C PHE A 321 -2.42 -7.95 -9.37
N LYS A 322 -2.87 -8.14 -8.12
CA LYS A 322 -3.61 -9.33 -7.68
C LYS A 322 -4.77 -8.93 -6.77
N GLY A 323 -5.80 -9.77 -6.74
CA GLY A 323 -6.97 -9.58 -5.89
C GLY A 323 -7.93 -8.48 -6.38
N LEU A 324 -7.80 -8.03 -7.64
CA LEU A 324 -8.70 -7.06 -8.27
C LEU A 324 -8.89 -7.42 -9.75
N GLY A 325 -10.06 -7.10 -10.29
CA GLY A 325 -10.35 -7.22 -11.72
C GLY A 325 -10.19 -5.86 -12.39
N ALA A 326 -9.25 -5.76 -13.32
CA ALA A 326 -9.05 -4.57 -14.14
C ALA A 326 -8.76 -4.93 -15.60
N GLU A 327 -9.32 -4.16 -16.53
CA GLU A 327 -8.97 -4.19 -17.95
C GLU A 327 -7.97 -3.07 -18.23
N ILE A 328 -6.82 -3.41 -18.82
CA ILE A 328 -5.82 -2.42 -19.23
C ILE A 328 -6.06 -2.10 -20.70
N LEU A 329 -6.47 -0.87 -20.97
CA LEU A 329 -6.78 -0.39 -22.31
C LEU A 329 -5.52 -0.40 -23.16
N GLU A 330 -5.54 -1.17 -24.25
CA GLU A 330 -4.47 -1.20 -25.24
C GLU A 330 -4.49 0.05 -26.14
N ASP A 331 -3.32 0.45 -26.63
CA ASP A 331 -3.20 1.59 -27.55
C ASP A 331 -3.81 1.27 -28.92
N ASN A 332 -5.05 1.72 -29.13
CA ASN A 332 -5.81 1.55 -30.37
C ASN A 332 -5.50 2.62 -31.44
N GLY A 333 -4.29 3.19 -31.47
CA GLY A 333 -3.86 4.16 -32.48
C GLY A 333 -4.17 5.63 -32.15
N VAL A 334 -4.79 5.88 -30.99
CA VAL A 334 -4.98 7.19 -30.37
C VAL A 334 -4.01 7.44 -29.21
N GLY A 335 -3.03 6.56 -29.01
CA GLY A 335 -2.12 6.58 -27.87
C GLY A 335 -1.35 7.87 -27.68
N LYS A 336 -1.02 8.61 -28.76
CA LYS A 336 -0.36 9.93 -28.62
C LYS A 336 -1.23 10.98 -27.91
N TYR A 337 -2.56 10.89 -28.05
CA TYR A 337 -3.48 11.82 -27.38
C TYR A 337 -3.61 11.47 -25.90
N TYR A 338 -3.87 10.20 -25.58
CA TYR A 338 -3.97 9.73 -24.20
C TYR A 338 -2.65 9.87 -23.45
N GLU A 339 -1.52 9.61 -24.11
CA GLU A 339 -0.19 9.83 -23.55
C GLU A 339 0.03 11.30 -23.20
N ARG A 340 -0.43 12.24 -24.02
CA ARG A 340 -0.33 13.68 -23.71
C ARG A 340 -1.18 14.04 -22.50
N MET A 341 -2.44 13.61 -22.46
CA MET A 341 -3.31 13.85 -21.30
C MET A 341 -2.75 13.24 -20.02
N TYR A 342 -2.13 12.07 -20.13
CA TYR A 342 -1.47 11.42 -19.01
C TYR A 342 -0.27 12.22 -18.50
N LEU A 343 0.59 12.71 -19.40
CA LEU A 343 1.73 13.56 -19.03
C LEU A 343 1.27 14.89 -18.41
N GLU A 344 0.17 15.47 -18.88
CA GLU A 344 -0.46 16.64 -18.24
C GLU A 344 -0.92 16.30 -16.81
N THR A 345 -1.59 15.16 -16.61
CA THR A 345 -1.99 14.68 -15.27
C THR A 345 -0.78 14.46 -14.35
N CYS A 346 0.32 13.94 -14.90
CA CYS A 346 1.57 13.74 -14.18
C CYS A 346 2.21 15.08 -13.77
N ALA A 347 2.23 16.07 -14.67
CA ALA A 347 2.71 17.41 -14.37
C ALA A 347 1.86 18.11 -13.28
N GLU A 348 0.53 17.99 -13.35
CA GLU A 348 -0.37 18.49 -12.29
C GLU A 348 -0.09 17.82 -10.94
N THR A 349 0.11 16.50 -10.95
CA THR A 349 0.50 15.73 -9.77
C THR A 349 1.82 16.23 -9.19
N GLN A 350 2.81 16.48 -10.05
CA GLN A 350 4.11 16.99 -9.66
C GLN A 350 4.01 18.39 -9.02
N LEU A 351 3.14 19.26 -9.53
CA LEU A 351 2.86 20.55 -8.89
C LEU A 351 2.27 20.37 -7.49
N MET A 352 1.34 19.43 -7.30
CA MET A 352 0.79 19.14 -5.97
C MET A 352 1.83 18.58 -5.02
N VAL A 353 2.75 17.74 -5.50
CA VAL A 353 3.89 17.21 -4.71
C VAL A 353 4.81 18.33 -4.26
N VAL A 354 5.15 19.28 -5.15
CA VAL A 354 5.94 20.46 -4.79
C VAL A 354 5.21 21.30 -3.73
N GLN A 355 3.93 21.58 -3.92
CA GLN A 355 3.14 22.33 -2.94
C GLN A 355 3.04 21.62 -1.57
N ARG A 356 2.94 20.28 -1.55
CA ARG A 356 2.94 19.49 -0.31
C ARG A 356 4.31 19.51 0.37
N LYS A 357 5.41 19.52 -0.40
CA LYS A 357 6.79 19.68 0.09
C LYS A 357 7.04 21.06 0.69
N ASP A 358 6.43 22.11 0.13
CA ASP A 358 6.53 23.45 0.72
C ASP A 358 5.74 23.57 2.03
N LYS A 359 4.69 22.77 2.17
CA LYS A 359 3.82 22.72 3.36
C LYS A 359 4.19 21.57 4.31
N ARG A 360 5.47 21.21 4.39
CA ARG A 360 5.93 20.12 5.25
C ARG A 360 5.68 20.41 6.73
N THR A 361 5.27 19.38 7.45
CA THR A 361 5.01 19.43 8.88
C THR A 361 6.25 19.00 9.66
N LYS A 362 6.23 19.20 10.99
CA LYS A 362 7.25 18.63 11.90
C LYS A 362 7.29 17.09 11.81
N THR A 363 6.14 16.45 11.57
CA THR A 363 6.07 14.98 11.43
C THR A 363 6.72 14.48 10.15
N ASP A 364 6.72 15.27 9.07
CA ASP A 364 7.44 14.92 7.84
C ASP A 364 8.96 14.88 8.07
N LYS A 365 9.51 15.77 8.90
CA LYS A 365 10.95 15.75 9.24
C LYS A 365 11.30 14.52 10.07
N LEU A 366 10.49 14.21 11.09
CA LEU A 366 10.66 13.00 11.90
C LEU A 366 10.59 11.74 11.04
N PHE A 367 9.65 11.69 10.09
CA PHE A 367 9.56 10.61 9.12
C PHE A 367 10.84 10.44 8.31
N ASP A 368 11.41 11.52 7.75
CA ASP A 368 12.68 11.44 7.02
C ASP A 368 13.81 10.93 7.90
N ASP A 369 13.89 11.39 9.15
CA ASP A 369 14.94 11.00 10.09
C ASP A 369 14.81 9.51 10.46
N CYS A 370 13.59 9.03 10.72
CA CYS A 370 13.32 7.60 10.94
C CYS A 370 13.72 6.73 9.73
N LEU A 371 13.45 7.18 8.51
CA LEU A 371 13.83 6.43 7.30
C LEU A 371 15.35 6.46 7.04
N LYS A 372 16.06 7.53 7.44
CA LYS A 372 17.53 7.58 7.34
C LYS A 372 18.19 6.54 8.25
N ASP A 373 17.66 6.36 9.45
CA ASP A 373 18.22 5.45 10.45
C ASP A 373 18.13 3.96 10.04
N LEU A 374 17.21 3.62 9.12
CA LEU A 374 17.13 2.28 8.54
C LEU A 374 18.39 1.89 7.77
N ASN A 375 19.14 2.85 7.19
CA ASN A 375 20.40 2.57 6.50
C ASN A 375 21.48 1.96 7.41
N GLY A 376 21.37 2.13 8.73
CA GLY A 376 22.34 1.60 9.70
C GLY A 376 22.01 0.20 10.22
N ARG A 377 20.85 -0.37 9.87
CA ARG A 377 20.35 -1.65 10.39
C ARG A 377 20.43 -2.81 9.39
N VAL A 378 20.71 -2.53 8.11
CA VAL A 378 20.79 -3.53 7.02
C VAL A 378 22.23 -3.96 6.78
#